data_AF-A0A0U2ZF29-F1
#
_entry.id   AF-A0A0U2ZF29-F1
#
_cell.length_a   1.000
_cell.length_b   1.000
_cell.length_c   1.000
_cell.angle_alpha   90.00
_cell.angle_beta   90.00
_cell.angle_gamma   90.00
#
_symmetry.space_group_name_H-M   'P 1'
#
loop_
_entity.id
_entity.type
_entity.pdbx_description
1 polymer ?
#
loop_
_entity_poly.entity_id
_entity_poly.type
_entity_poly.pdbx_seq_one_letter_code
_entity_poly.pdbx_strand_id
1 'polypeptide(L)'
;MKDSKRPSSFYYFSMEHDEREGPILAFIRENDNKWRLFSIWQEFEHEGIISTDVLVKAVDRYLTEFEEILTVRFNIWYSDFIKL
;
A
#
# COMPACT_ATOMS: atom_id res chain seq x y z
N MET A 1 -17.17 2.31 -24.51
CA MET A 1 -15.94 1.55 -24.17
C MET A 1 -15.36 2.19 -22.93
N LYS A 2 -15.41 1.51 -21.79
CA LYS A 2 -14.80 1.99 -20.55
C LYS A 2 -13.32 1.64 -20.68
N ASP A 3 -12.45 2.61 -20.95
CA ASP A 3 -11.01 2.42 -20.78
C ASP A 3 -10.77 2.13 -19.30
N SER A 4 -10.85 0.86 -18.90
CA SER A 4 -10.35 0.41 -17.62
C SER A 4 -8.84 0.56 -17.70
N LYS A 5 -8.32 1.74 -17.34
CA LYS A 5 -6.89 1.96 -17.14
C LYS A 5 -6.41 0.80 -16.30
N ARG A 6 -5.61 -0.09 -16.91
CA ARG A 6 -5.07 -1.22 -16.18
C ARG A 6 -4.29 -0.62 -15.00
N PRO A 7 -4.42 -1.16 -13.77
CA PRO A 7 -3.79 -0.56 -12.61
C PRO A 7 -2.28 -0.39 -12.85
N SER A 8 -1.78 0.83 -12.71
CA SER A 8 -0.36 1.16 -12.86
C SER A 8 0.40 0.75 -11.60
N SER A 9 1.72 0.59 -11.73
CA SER A 9 2.60 0.50 -10.56
C SER A 9 2.43 1.73 -9.66
N PHE A 10 2.60 1.55 -8.36
CA PHE A 10 2.58 2.62 -7.36
C PHE A 10 3.97 2.79 -6.77
N TYR A 11 4.40 4.04 -6.63
CA TYR A 11 5.68 4.42 -6.04
C TYR A 11 5.46 5.57 -5.07
N TYR A 12 6.03 5.47 -3.88
CA TYR A 12 6.00 6.51 -2.88
C TYR A 12 7.42 6.93 -2.50
N PHE A 13 7.64 8.24 -2.46
CA PHE A 13 8.87 8.91 -2.07
C PHE A 13 8.54 9.89 -0.94
N SER A 14 9.43 10.06 0.03
CA SER A 14 9.32 11.11 1.06
C SER A 14 10.35 12.20 0.79
N MET A 15 10.08 13.41 1.27
CA MET A 15 11.00 14.55 1.16
C MET A 15 12.32 14.33 1.91
N GLU A 16 12.35 13.40 2.87
CA GLU A 16 13.51 13.12 3.72
C GLU A 16 14.48 12.11 3.09
N HIS A 17 14.11 11.51 1.95
CA HIS A 17 14.88 10.46 1.29
C HIS A 17 15.43 10.94 -0.05
N ASP A 18 16.69 10.60 -0.36
CA ASP A 18 17.26 10.85 -1.68
C ASP A 18 16.54 9.95 -2.69
N GLU A 19 15.85 10.55 -3.67
CA GLU A 19 15.15 9.81 -4.72
C GLU A 19 16.09 8.91 -5.54
N ARG A 20 17.41 9.19 -5.51
CA ARG A 20 18.45 8.36 -6.15
C ARG A 20 18.60 6.99 -5.51
N GLU A 21 18.24 6.84 -4.23
CA GLU A 21 18.25 5.56 -3.53
C GLU A 21 17.03 4.70 -3.87
N GLY A 22 16.01 5.29 -4.51
CA GLY A 22 14.80 4.62 -4.96
C GLY A 22 13.56 4.94 -4.12
N PRO A 23 12.41 4.34 -4.44
CA PRO A 23 11.15 4.58 -3.74
C PRO A 23 11.17 3.96 -2.34
N ILE A 24 10.63 4.67 -1.36
CA ILE A 24 10.46 4.18 0.01
C ILE A 24 9.47 3.01 0.06
N LEU A 25 8.45 3.03 -0.80
CA LEU A 25 7.50 1.94 -0.97
C LEU A 25 7.11 1.84 -2.44
N ALA A 26 7.15 0.62 -2.98
CA ALA A 26 6.75 0.35 -4.35
C ALA A 26 5.86 -0.90 -4.44
N PHE A 27 4.77 -0.79 -5.19
CA PHE A 27 3.97 -1.91 -5.69
C PHE A 27 4.19 -1.97 -7.20
N ILE A 28 5.05 -2.88 -7.62
CA ILE A 28 5.45 -3.03 -9.02
C ILE A 28 4.59 -4.11 -9.64
N ARG A 29 3.85 -3.75 -10.68
CA ARG A 29 3.02 -4.71 -11.41
C ARG A 29 3.87 -5.53 -12.38
N GLU A 30 3.83 -6.85 -12.22
CA GLU A 30 4.53 -7.80 -13.11
C GLU A 30 3.62 -8.27 -14.25
N ASN A 31 2.38 -8.63 -13.95
CA ASN A 31 1.36 -9.00 -14.93
C ASN A 31 -0.06 -8.79 -14.36
N ASP A 32 -1.08 -9.36 -15.00
CA ASP A 32 -2.46 -9.27 -14.53
C ASP A 32 -2.59 -9.90 -13.13
N ASN A 33 -2.98 -9.07 -12.17
CA ASN A 33 -3.21 -9.41 -10.77
C ASN A 33 -1.98 -9.80 -9.94
N LYS A 34 -0.75 -9.57 -10.42
CA LYS A 34 0.48 -9.92 -9.70
C LYS A 34 1.38 -8.72 -9.43
N TRP A 35 1.88 -8.65 -8.20
CA TRP A 35 2.65 -7.53 -7.66
C TRP A 35 3.93 -7.99 -6.99
N ARG A 36 5.03 -7.26 -7.23
CA ARG A 36 6.21 -7.27 -6.38
C ARG A 36 6.13 -6.08 -5.42
N LEU A 37 6.47 -6.31 -4.15
CA LEU A 37 6.47 -5.29 -3.11
C LEU A 37 7.91 -5.03 -2.66
N PHE A 38 8.22 -3.77 -2.50
CA PHE A 38 9.55 -3.31 -2.09
C PHE A 38 9.43 -2.12 -1.14
N SER A 39 10.22 -2.11 -0.06
CA SER A 39 10.34 -0.98 0.86
C SER A 39 11.77 -0.81 1.36
N ILE A 40 12.38 0.34 1.10
CA ILE A 40 13.76 0.64 1.53
C ILE A 40 13.82 0.82 3.05
N TRP A 41 12.85 1.52 3.64
CA TRP A 41 12.85 1.84 5.07
C TRP A 41 12.59 0.66 6.00
N GLN A 42 11.94 -0.38 5.50
CA GLN A 42 11.75 -1.61 6.28
C GLN A 42 12.82 -2.67 5.96
N GLU A 43 13.82 -2.36 5.13
CA GLU A 43 14.73 -3.35 4.53
C GLU A 43 13.97 -4.61 4.06
N PHE A 44 12.76 -4.40 3.54
CA PHE A 44 11.81 -5.47 3.27
C PHE A 44 11.64 -5.61 1.77
N GLU A 45 12.15 -6.72 1.26
CA GLU A 45 11.82 -7.22 -0.06
C GLU A 45 11.02 -8.51 0.11
N HIS A 46 9.79 -8.53 -0.39
CA HIS A 46 9.06 -9.78 -0.43
C HIS A 46 9.65 -10.65 -1.55
N GLU A 47 10.26 -11.78 -1.20
CA GLU A 47 10.89 -12.70 -2.17
C GLU A 47 9.89 -13.26 -3.20
N GLY A 48 8.58 -13.16 -2.92
CA GLY A 48 7.50 -13.69 -3.74
C GLY A 48 6.74 -12.66 -4.57
N ILE A 49 5.89 -13.18 -5.46
CA ILE A 49 4.90 -12.39 -6.19
C ILE A 49 3.56 -12.50 -5.44
N ILE A 50 2.98 -11.35 -5.09
CA ILE A 50 1.71 -11.27 -4.34
C ILE A 50 0.55 -11.12 -5.34
N SER A 51 -0.52 -11.90 -5.15
CA SER A 51 -1.74 -11.70 -5.93
C SER A 51 -2.53 -10.49 -5.43
N THR A 52 -3.31 -9.87 -6.31
CA THR A 52 -4.16 -8.73 -5.94
C THR A 52 -5.16 -9.11 -4.85
N ASP A 53 -5.72 -10.32 -4.89
CA ASP A 53 -6.66 -10.80 -3.87
C ASP A 53 -6.00 -10.89 -2.48
N VAL A 54 -4.75 -11.36 -2.43
CA VAL A 54 -3.98 -11.44 -1.17
C VAL A 54 -3.66 -10.03 -0.67
N LEU A 55 -3.24 -9.15 -1.57
CA LEU A 55 -2.92 -7.77 -1.21
C LEU A 55 -4.15 -7.03 -0.66
N VAL A 56 -5.30 -7.13 -1.34
CA VAL A 56 -6.55 -6.49 -0.90
C VAL A 56 -6.98 -7.01 0.47
N LYS A 57 -6.92 -8.33 0.69
CA LYS A 57 -7.24 -8.93 2.00
C LYS A 57 -6.31 -8.46 3.11
N ALA A 58 -5.02 -8.32 2.82
CA ALA A 58 -4.05 -7.84 3.80
C ALA A 58 -4.30 -6.38 4.19
N VAL A 59 -4.58 -5.52 3.20
CA VAL A 59 -4.91 -4.11 3.44
C VAL A 59 -6.22 -3.96 4.21
N ASP A 60 -7.26 -4.69 3.81
CA ASP A 60 -8.57 -4.68 4.47
C ASP A 60 -8.48 -5.09 5.95
N ARG A 61 -7.73 -6.17 6.21
CA ARG A 61 -7.45 -6.62 7.58
C ARG A 61 -6.72 -5.56 8.39
N TYR A 62 -5.66 -4.97 7.83
CA TYR A 62 -4.89 -3.93 8.52
C TYR A 62 -5.76 -2.71 8.86
N LEU A 63 -6.56 -2.23 7.91
CA LEU A 63 -7.45 -1.08 8.12
C LEU A 63 -8.51 -1.38 9.19
N THR A 64 -9.05 -2.60 9.21
CA THR A 64 -10.02 -3.02 10.23
C THR A 64 -9.39 -3.04 11.64
N GLU A 65 -8.22 -3.67 11.77
CA GLU A 65 -7.48 -3.71 13.05
C GLU A 65 -7.07 -2.30 13.50
N PHE A 66 -6.68 -1.44 12.56
CA PHE A 66 -6.32 -0.05 12.85
C PHE A 66 -7.52 0.79 13.30
N GLU A 67 -8.68 0.67 12.64
CA GLU A 67 -9.93 1.32 13.04
C GLU A 67 -10.32 0.93 14.48
N GLU A 68 -10.21 -0.36 14.82
CA GLU A 68 -10.50 -0.84 16.18
C GLU A 68 -9.56 -0.17 17.21
N ILE A 69 -8.27 -0.06 16.90
CA ILE A 69 -7.30 0.63 17.77
C ILE A 69 -7.66 2.11 17.92
N LEU A 70 -7.98 2.80 16.83
CA LEU A 70 -8.31 4.22 16.83
C LEU A 70 -9.57 4.51 17.65
N THR A 71 -10.62 3.74 17.41
CA THR A 71 -11.92 3.92 18.08
C THR A 71 -11.83 3.58 19.56
N VAL A 72 -11.20 2.46 19.92
CA VAL A 72 -11.11 2.02 21.33
C VAL A 72 -10.18 2.90 22.16
N ARG A 73 -9.03 3.31 21.63
CA ARG A 73 -8.02 4.04 22.42
C ARG A 73 -8.17 5.55 22.36
N PHE A 74 -8.67 6.07 21.23
CA PHE A 74 -8.67 7.50 20.97
C PHE A 74 -10.05 8.06 20.65
N ASN A 75 -11.07 7.22 20.47
CA ASN A 75 -12.42 7.62 20.04
C ASN A 75 -12.39 8.47 18.76
N ILE A 76 -11.54 8.06 17.82
CA ILE A 76 -11.39 8.65 16.49
C ILE A 76 -11.73 7.58 15.45
N TRP A 77 -12.39 7.99 14.37
CA TRP A 77 -12.68 7.12 13.23
C TRP A 77 -11.72 7.38 12.09
N TYR A 78 -11.35 6.36 11.31
CA TYR A 78 -10.46 6.56 10.15
C TYR A 78 -11.04 7.58 9.15
N SER A 79 -12.37 7.62 9.03
CA SER A 79 -13.10 8.60 8.21
C SER A 79 -12.81 10.05 8.59
N ASP A 80 -12.38 10.33 9.83
CA ASP A 80 -12.06 11.68 10.29
C ASP A 80 -10.81 12.24 9.59
N PHE A 81 -9.94 11.36 9.08
CA PHE A 81 -8.72 11.72 8.36
C PHE A 81 -8.91 11.80 6.84
N ILE A 82 -9.95 11.16 6.30
CA ILE A 82 -10.26 11.23 4.86
C ILE A 82 -11.12 12.47 4.63
N LYS A 83 -10.47 13.62 4.44
CA LYS A 83 -11.13 14.77 3.81
C LYS A 83 -11.21 14.52 2.31
N LEU A 84 -12.45 14.35 1.81
CA LEU A 84 -12.78 14.42 0.38
C LEU A 84 -12.50 15.80 -0.19
#